data_AF-A0A8K1FMX8-F1
#
_entry.id   AF-A0A8K1FMX8-F1
#
_cell.length_a   1.000
_cell.length_b   1.000
_cell.length_c   1.000
_cell.angle_alpha   90.00
_cell.angle_beta   90.00
_cell.angle_gamma   90.00
#
_symmetry.space_group_name_H-M   'P 1'
#
loop_
_entity.id
_entity.type
_entity.pdbx_description
1 polymer ?
#
loop_
_entity_poly.entity_id
_entity_poly.type
_entity_poly.pdbx_seq_one_letter_code
_entity_poly.pdbx_strand_id
1 'polypeptide(L)'
;MDASGSASTANANANGKRQRLSNGRGVGFTLVELNSLLDLVERYLPVDLDEWELVCQEHANLFPGTERHMDSLRRKFLAICRRHPLIPGHSDWALVERAHQIKTNIKRRDLVERPVATATARLETDDGEDDHDMSDTTSTDVSARETNGTPVSRSSPPPVAPVPAFPPVPTHAPQVPTRVPQVSSRVSHEAPNVRQGTPPAPAPMNRNPGPTPGPTPVPPPPFQPPYHYPSPEYQLMEMLKMSILQAKEDERLRREEERAWREEERRRWDRWQQQWEEERRQRHEEREEERRRRQEEREAERYRWEQFRFDDQARRDEQHNRFMQAMLLMMGKQMDTTRER
;
A
#
# COMPACT_ATOMS: atom_id res chain seq x y z
N MET A 1 1.36 61.74 40.69
CA MET A 1 1.43 61.05 42.00
C MET A 1 0.18 60.19 42.10
N ASP A 2 0.36 58.98 42.64
CA ASP A 2 -0.61 57.90 42.88
C ASP A 2 -0.98 57.09 41.62
N ALA A 3 -0.40 55.92 41.30
CA ALA A 3 -0.12 54.67 42.05
C ALA A 3 -1.37 53.81 42.33
N SER A 4 -1.20 52.49 42.15
CA SER A 4 -2.18 51.36 42.25
C SER A 4 -2.80 50.97 40.89
N GLY A 5 -2.46 49.87 40.22
CA GLY A 5 -1.81 48.63 40.63
C GLY A 5 -2.85 47.54 40.92
N SER A 6 -3.16 46.69 39.93
CA SER A 6 -3.66 45.33 40.18
C SER A 6 -3.43 44.45 38.95
N ALA A 7 -2.36 43.64 39.02
CA ALA A 7 -2.20 42.45 38.24
C ALA A 7 -3.14 41.36 38.77
N SER A 8 -3.76 40.56 37.90
CA SER A 8 -4.21 39.23 38.26
C SER A 8 -3.97 38.27 37.10
N THR A 9 -3.27 37.21 37.46
CA THR A 9 -2.60 36.22 36.64
C THR A 9 -3.52 35.17 36.03
N ALA A 10 -3.11 34.68 34.87
CA ALA A 10 -3.31 33.36 34.27
C ALA A 10 -4.14 32.33 35.06
N ASN A 11 -5.15 31.76 34.39
CA ASN A 11 -5.54 30.36 34.59
C ASN A 11 -5.84 29.71 33.23
N ALA A 12 -4.79 29.44 32.47
CA ALA A 12 -4.84 28.65 31.25
C ALA A 12 -4.87 27.16 31.62
N ASN A 13 -6.02 26.65 32.01
CA ASN A 13 -6.24 25.20 32.10
C ASN A 13 -6.74 24.68 30.75
N ALA A 14 -5.84 24.69 29.76
CA ALA A 14 -6.08 24.17 28.43
C ALA A 14 -5.87 22.65 28.39
N ASN A 15 -6.62 21.91 29.20
CA ASN A 15 -6.77 20.46 29.01
C ASN A 15 -8.07 20.18 28.25
N GLY A 16 -8.19 20.86 27.10
CA GLY A 16 -9.20 20.58 26.10
C GLY A 16 -8.86 19.25 25.45
N LYS A 17 -9.28 18.15 26.08
CA LYS A 17 -9.59 16.90 25.38
C LYS A 17 -10.46 17.32 24.21
N ARG A 18 -9.82 17.46 23.04
CA ARG A 18 -10.47 17.63 21.74
C ARG A 18 -11.24 16.35 21.51
N GLN A 19 -12.41 16.28 22.13
CA GLN A 19 -13.49 15.40 21.80
C GLN A 19 -13.90 15.86 20.40
N ARG A 20 -13.17 15.35 19.40
CA ARG A 20 -13.53 15.46 18.00
C ARG A 20 -14.93 14.90 17.93
N LEU A 21 -15.91 15.79 17.85
CA LEU A 21 -17.29 15.44 17.58
C LEU A 21 -17.25 14.62 16.29
N SER A 22 -17.34 13.31 16.38
CA SER A 22 -17.45 12.36 15.27
C SER A 22 -18.85 12.43 14.62
N ASN A 23 -19.44 13.62 14.61
CA ASN A 23 -20.82 13.93 14.20
C ASN A 23 -20.95 14.16 12.69
N GLY A 24 -20.20 13.42 11.87
CA GLY A 24 -20.19 13.70 10.44
C GLY A 24 -19.67 12.57 9.57
N ARG A 25 -19.93 11.30 9.93
CA ARG A 25 -19.85 10.22 8.94
C ARG A 25 -20.95 10.49 7.92
N GLY A 26 -20.65 11.31 6.91
CA GLY A 26 -21.52 11.53 5.77
C GLY A 26 -21.92 10.20 5.13
N VAL A 27 -22.99 10.24 4.34
CA VAL A 27 -23.51 9.06 3.63
C VAL A 27 -22.35 8.33 2.96
N GLY A 28 -22.14 7.05 3.31
CA GLY A 28 -21.06 6.25 2.73
C GLY A 28 -21.24 6.04 1.22
N PHE A 29 -20.16 5.68 0.53
CA PHE A 29 -20.26 5.31 -0.89
C PHE A 29 -20.92 3.94 -1.03
N THR A 30 -21.97 3.86 -1.84
CA THR A 30 -22.63 2.58 -2.13
C THR A 30 -21.79 1.77 -3.14
N LEU A 31 -22.01 0.45 -3.22
CA LEU A 31 -21.28 -0.39 -4.18
C LEU A 31 -21.53 0.02 -5.64
N VAL A 32 -22.77 0.42 -5.95
CA VAL A 32 -23.15 0.90 -7.29
C VAL A 32 -22.47 2.21 -7.61
N GLU A 33 -22.44 3.15 -6.64
CA GLU A 33 -21.72 4.42 -6.75
C GLU A 33 -20.22 4.20 -6.95
N LEU A 34 -19.61 3.22 -6.26
CA LEU A 34 -18.19 2.89 -6.44
C LEU A 34 -17.88 2.32 -7.82
N ASN A 35 -18.71 1.41 -8.34
CA ASN A 35 -18.54 0.89 -9.69
C ASN A 35 -18.65 2.00 -10.74
N SER A 36 -19.67 2.86 -10.62
CA SER A 36 -19.83 4.00 -11.52
C SER A 36 -18.68 5.02 -11.40
N LEU A 37 -18.16 5.27 -10.21
CA LEU A 37 -16.95 6.08 -10.02
C LEU A 37 -15.76 5.48 -10.77
N LEU A 38 -15.53 4.16 -10.66
CA LEU A 38 -14.45 3.51 -11.41
C LEU A 38 -14.68 3.56 -12.92
N ASP A 39 -15.92 3.41 -13.40
CA ASP A 39 -16.25 3.57 -14.82
C ASP A 39 -15.91 4.97 -15.34
N LEU A 40 -16.26 6.03 -14.58
CA LEU A 40 -15.96 7.41 -14.95
C LEU A 40 -14.46 7.69 -14.94
N VAL A 41 -13.74 7.25 -13.90
CA VAL A 41 -12.28 7.45 -13.81
C VAL A 41 -11.55 6.64 -14.89
N GLU A 42 -12.02 5.43 -15.24
CA GLU A 42 -11.48 4.65 -16.35
C GLU A 42 -11.72 5.32 -17.71
N ARG A 43 -12.89 5.94 -17.90
CA ARG A 43 -13.25 6.63 -19.14
C ARG A 43 -12.47 7.91 -19.37
N TYR A 44 -12.30 8.72 -18.33
CA TYR A 44 -11.65 10.03 -18.43
C TYR A 44 -10.16 10.00 -18.12
N LEU A 45 -9.67 8.99 -17.38
CA LEU A 45 -8.28 8.88 -16.90
C LEU A 45 -7.71 10.20 -16.35
N PRO A 46 -8.35 10.80 -15.33
CA PRO A 46 -8.04 12.15 -14.88
C PRO A 46 -6.63 12.25 -14.27
N VAL A 47 -5.78 13.08 -14.89
CA VAL A 47 -4.43 13.45 -14.44
C VAL A 47 -4.50 14.77 -13.66
N ASP A 48 -5.20 15.77 -14.20
CA ASP A 48 -5.29 17.12 -13.66
C ASP A 48 -6.60 17.41 -12.91
N LEU A 49 -6.63 18.54 -12.18
CA LEU A 49 -7.80 18.97 -11.41
C LEU A 49 -9.04 19.18 -12.28
N ASP A 50 -8.88 19.78 -13.46
CA ASP A 50 -10.00 20.06 -14.38
C ASP A 50 -10.67 18.77 -14.87
N GLU A 51 -9.89 17.71 -15.06
CA GLU A 51 -10.42 16.40 -15.46
C GLU A 51 -11.15 15.69 -14.31
N TRP A 52 -10.68 15.89 -13.08
CA TRP A 52 -11.42 15.46 -11.88
C TRP A 52 -12.73 16.23 -11.70
N GLU A 53 -12.80 17.50 -12.12
CA GLU A 53 -14.04 18.27 -12.14
C GLU A 53 -15.05 17.70 -13.15
N LEU A 54 -14.59 17.29 -14.34
CA LEU A 54 -15.43 16.58 -15.31
C LEU A 54 -16.00 15.27 -14.74
N VAL A 55 -15.17 14.46 -14.06
CA VAL A 55 -15.64 13.26 -13.36
C VAL A 55 -16.70 13.60 -12.30
N CYS A 56 -16.50 14.70 -11.57
CA CYS A 56 -17.46 15.15 -10.56
C CYS A 56 -18.80 15.57 -11.17
N GLN A 57 -18.79 16.30 -12.29
CA GLN A 57 -20.00 16.73 -13.00
C GLN A 57 -20.81 15.53 -13.51
N GLU A 58 -20.14 14.57 -14.17
CA GLU A 58 -20.77 13.34 -14.65
C GLU A 58 -21.31 12.48 -13.49
N HIS A 59 -20.58 12.40 -12.39
CA HIS A 59 -21.05 11.70 -11.20
C HIS A 59 -22.30 12.36 -10.60
N ALA A 60 -22.36 13.69 -10.54
CA ALA A 60 -23.52 14.42 -10.05
C ALA A 60 -24.77 14.20 -10.93
N ASN A 61 -24.58 14.00 -12.23
CA ASN A 61 -25.66 13.66 -13.16
C ASN A 61 -26.22 12.25 -12.91
N LEU A 62 -25.36 11.28 -12.56
CA LEU A 62 -25.76 9.88 -12.31
C LEU A 62 -26.37 9.68 -10.92
N PHE A 63 -25.90 10.41 -9.92
CA PHE A 63 -26.34 10.30 -8.53
C PHE A 63 -26.82 11.65 -7.98
N PRO A 64 -27.98 12.14 -8.42
CA PRO A 64 -28.56 13.36 -7.87
C PRO A 64 -28.89 13.15 -6.38
N GLY A 65 -28.40 14.04 -5.51
CA GLY A 65 -28.72 14.06 -4.07
C GLY A 65 -27.63 13.52 -3.13
N THR A 66 -26.53 12.95 -3.62
CA THR A 66 -25.37 12.61 -2.76
C THR A 66 -24.38 13.76 -2.57
N GLU A 67 -24.52 14.85 -3.34
CA GLU A 67 -23.72 16.08 -3.29
C GLU A 67 -22.22 15.81 -3.05
N ARG A 68 -21.64 14.91 -3.85
CA ARG A 68 -20.22 14.57 -3.75
C ARG A 68 -19.38 15.69 -4.38
N HIS A 69 -18.32 16.10 -3.66
CA HIS A 69 -17.31 17.01 -4.20
C HIS A 69 -16.17 16.24 -4.87
N MET A 70 -15.49 16.90 -5.80
CA MET A 70 -14.30 16.39 -6.50
C MET A 70 -13.29 15.74 -5.54
N ASP A 71 -12.92 16.42 -4.46
CA ASP A 71 -11.95 15.90 -3.48
C ASP A 71 -12.42 14.64 -2.76
N SER A 72 -13.74 14.48 -2.60
CA SER A 72 -14.30 13.28 -1.96
C SER A 72 -14.22 12.07 -2.89
N LEU A 73 -14.47 12.26 -4.19
CA LEU A 73 -14.34 11.23 -5.22
C LEU A 73 -12.88 10.82 -5.39
N ARG A 74 -11.97 11.80 -5.51
CA ARG A 74 -10.52 11.56 -5.61
C ARG A 74 -9.99 10.82 -4.40
N ARG A 75 -10.30 11.30 -3.17
CA ARG A 75 -9.90 10.61 -1.93
C ARG A 75 -10.46 9.20 -1.86
N LYS A 76 -11.72 9.00 -2.27
CA LYS A 76 -12.33 7.67 -2.27
C LYS A 76 -11.63 6.73 -3.26
N PHE A 77 -11.37 7.17 -4.49
CA PHE A 77 -10.62 6.41 -5.48
C PHE A 77 -9.23 6.03 -4.96
N LEU A 78 -8.47 6.99 -4.43
CA LEU A 78 -7.15 6.73 -3.86
C LEU A 78 -7.23 5.78 -2.65
N ALA A 79 -8.25 5.89 -1.81
CA ALA A 79 -8.47 4.97 -0.71
C ALA A 79 -8.72 3.52 -1.20
N ILE A 80 -9.45 3.34 -2.32
CA ILE A 80 -9.60 2.02 -2.95
C ILE A 80 -8.25 1.51 -3.45
N CYS A 81 -7.44 2.35 -4.10
CA CYS A 81 -6.10 1.97 -4.58
C CYS A 81 -5.06 1.75 -3.47
N ARG A 82 -5.30 2.24 -2.25
CA ARG A 82 -4.45 2.00 -1.07
C ARG A 82 -4.83 0.70 -0.36
N ARG A 83 -6.07 0.23 -0.52
CA ARG A 83 -6.49 -1.07 0.02
C ARG A 83 -5.72 -2.18 -0.69
N HIS A 84 -5.15 -3.09 0.10
CA HIS A 84 -4.49 -4.25 -0.44
C HIS A 84 -5.53 -5.16 -1.14
N PRO A 85 -5.23 -5.72 -2.33
CA PRO A 85 -6.09 -6.74 -2.90
C PRO A 85 -6.23 -7.88 -1.89
N LEU A 86 -7.46 -8.08 -1.41
CA LEU A 86 -7.77 -9.18 -0.52
C LEU A 86 -7.58 -10.51 -1.25
N ILE A 87 -7.56 -11.62 -0.50
CA ILE A 87 -7.44 -12.97 -1.06
C ILE A 87 -8.47 -13.15 -2.20
N PRO A 88 -8.10 -13.76 -3.35
CA PRO A 88 -9.02 -14.02 -4.45
C PRO A 88 -10.30 -14.69 -3.96
N GLY A 89 -11.46 -14.11 -4.29
CA GLY A 89 -12.78 -14.57 -3.85
C GLY A 89 -13.54 -13.63 -2.90
N HIS A 90 -12.91 -12.57 -2.40
CA HIS A 90 -13.63 -11.51 -1.70
C HIS A 90 -14.44 -10.65 -2.69
N SER A 91 -15.66 -10.23 -2.33
CA SER A 91 -16.56 -9.44 -3.20
C SER A 91 -15.93 -8.15 -3.73
N ASP A 92 -15.06 -7.55 -2.92
CA ASP A 92 -14.39 -6.28 -3.22
C ASP A 92 -13.09 -6.45 -4.03
N TRP A 93 -12.63 -7.69 -4.24
CA TRP A 93 -11.36 -7.97 -4.93
C TRP A 93 -11.35 -7.40 -6.34
N ALA A 94 -12.42 -7.66 -7.11
CA ALA A 94 -12.55 -7.18 -8.49
C ALA A 94 -12.55 -5.64 -8.58
N LEU A 95 -13.12 -4.96 -7.58
CA LEU A 95 -13.11 -3.49 -7.50
C LEU A 95 -11.71 -2.94 -7.25
N VAL A 96 -10.99 -3.52 -6.30
CA VAL A 96 -9.63 -3.09 -5.95
C VAL A 96 -8.68 -3.34 -7.11
N GLU A 97 -8.73 -4.52 -7.73
CA GLU A 97 -7.93 -4.86 -8.90
C GLU A 97 -8.19 -3.90 -10.07
N ARG A 98 -9.47 -3.65 -10.38
CA ARG A 98 -9.86 -2.68 -11.42
C ARG A 98 -9.34 -1.27 -11.10
N ALA A 99 -9.46 -0.81 -9.86
CA ALA A 99 -8.94 0.49 -9.45
C ALA A 99 -7.41 0.58 -9.61
N HIS A 100 -6.67 -0.49 -9.30
CA HIS A 100 -5.23 -0.55 -9.57
C HIS A 100 -4.92 -0.47 -11.07
N GLN A 101 -5.66 -1.21 -11.91
CA GLN A 101 -5.51 -1.15 -13.36
C GLN A 101 -5.73 0.27 -13.88
N ILE A 102 -6.82 0.94 -13.47
CA ILE A 102 -7.12 2.34 -13.80
C ILE A 102 -5.98 3.27 -13.35
N LYS A 103 -5.47 3.11 -12.12
CA LYS A 103 -4.35 3.90 -11.62
C LYS A 103 -3.09 3.74 -12.47
N THR A 104 -2.80 2.54 -12.97
CA THR A 104 -1.68 2.34 -13.91
C THR A 104 -1.92 3.00 -15.27
N ASN A 105 -3.17 3.06 -15.74
CA ASN A 105 -3.54 3.74 -16.98
C ASN A 105 -3.40 5.26 -16.84
N ILE A 106 -3.84 5.85 -15.73
CA ILE A 106 -3.64 7.28 -15.44
C ILE A 106 -2.15 7.62 -15.44
N LYS A 107 -1.32 6.82 -14.75
CA LYS A 107 0.14 7.02 -14.77
C LYS A 107 0.72 6.95 -16.18
N ARG A 108 0.31 5.96 -16.98
CA ARG A 108 0.76 5.82 -18.37
C ARG A 108 0.36 7.03 -19.23
N ARG A 109 -0.85 7.56 -19.04
CA ARG A 109 -1.32 8.76 -19.73
C ARG A 109 -0.50 10.00 -19.33
N ASP A 110 -0.28 10.23 -18.04
CA ASP A 110 0.57 11.33 -17.52
C ASP A 110 1.98 11.29 -18.13
N LEU A 111 2.58 10.10 -18.26
CA LEU A 111 3.88 9.90 -18.92
C LEU A 111 3.89 10.28 -20.41
N VAL A 112 2.77 10.13 -21.13
CA VAL A 112 2.67 10.43 -22.57
C VAL A 112 2.30 11.90 -22.81
N GLU A 113 1.38 12.45 -22.01
CA GLU A 113 0.82 13.78 -22.20
C GLU A 113 1.65 14.90 -21.59
N ARG A 114 2.62 14.58 -20.72
CA ARG A 114 3.53 15.57 -20.14
C ARG A 114 4.83 15.64 -20.95
N PRO A 115 4.90 16.45 -22.02
CA PRO A 115 6.13 16.62 -22.80
C PRO A 115 7.24 17.16 -21.89
N VAL A 116 8.45 16.62 -22.08
CA VAL A 116 9.68 16.82 -21.28
C VAL A 116 10.14 18.28 -21.14
N ALA A 117 9.45 19.24 -21.76
CA ALA A 117 9.83 20.65 -21.83
C ALA A 117 9.74 21.42 -20.48
N THR A 118 9.16 20.84 -19.43
CA THR A 118 9.03 21.48 -18.09
C THR A 118 9.58 20.62 -16.95
N ALA A 119 10.65 19.86 -17.20
CA ALA A 119 11.29 19.02 -16.18
C ALA A 119 12.20 19.80 -15.19
N THR A 120 12.33 21.13 -15.28
CA THR A 120 13.30 21.91 -14.49
C THR A 120 12.74 22.72 -13.33
N ALA A 121 11.43 22.73 -13.04
CA ALA A 121 10.88 23.68 -12.05
C ALA A 121 9.90 23.15 -10.99
N ARG A 122 9.65 21.84 -10.88
CA ARG A 122 8.86 21.28 -9.77
C ARG A 122 9.70 20.33 -8.92
N LEU A 123 10.55 20.95 -8.09
CA LEU A 123 11.02 20.35 -6.85
C LEU A 123 9.75 20.22 -5.96
N GLU A 124 9.09 19.06 -6.02
CA GLU A 124 7.97 18.76 -5.15
C GLU A 124 8.52 18.63 -3.73
N THR A 125 8.08 19.56 -2.88
CA THR A 125 8.13 19.44 -1.44
C THR A 125 7.40 18.16 -1.06
N ASP A 126 8.20 17.16 -0.67
CA ASP A 126 7.84 15.99 0.12
C ASP A 126 7.17 16.46 1.42
N ASP A 127 5.89 16.81 1.33
CA ASP A 127 5.05 17.11 2.47
C ASP A 127 4.55 15.77 3.00
N GLY A 128 5.30 15.24 3.96
CA GLY A 128 5.02 14.01 4.66
C GLY A 128 3.66 14.09 5.36
N GLU A 129 2.61 13.69 4.67
CA GLU A 129 1.32 13.41 5.27
C GLU A 129 1.45 12.16 6.14
N ASP A 130 1.60 12.42 7.44
CA ASP A 130 1.48 11.50 8.56
C ASP A 130 0.15 10.73 8.45
N ASP A 131 0.19 9.57 7.79
CA ASP A 131 -0.90 8.60 7.69
C ASP A 131 -1.15 8.02 9.11
N HIS A 132 -1.85 8.78 9.94
CA HIS A 132 -2.53 8.24 11.10
C HIS A 132 -3.60 7.25 10.64
N ASP A 133 -3.17 5.98 10.59
CA ASP A 133 -3.98 4.77 10.50
C ASP A 133 -5.16 4.84 11.48
N MET A 134 -6.31 5.27 10.97
CA MET A 134 -7.61 5.08 11.58
C MET A 134 -8.22 3.80 11.02
N SER A 135 -7.58 2.65 11.27
CA SER A 135 -8.23 1.36 11.14
C SER A 135 -9.26 1.19 12.25
N ASP A 136 -10.49 1.42 11.81
CA ASP A 136 -11.75 0.90 12.30
C ASP A 136 -11.61 -0.43 13.07
N THR A 137 -11.61 -0.33 14.41
CA THR A 137 -11.88 -1.46 15.29
C THR A 137 -13.35 -1.83 15.15
N THR A 138 -13.68 -2.72 14.20
CA THR A 138 -14.89 -3.53 14.28
C THR A 138 -14.71 -4.55 15.40
N SER A 139 -14.78 -4.07 16.65
CA SER A 139 -14.88 -4.89 17.84
C SER A 139 -16.34 -5.25 18.04
N THR A 140 -16.78 -6.30 17.35
CA THR A 140 -17.93 -7.10 17.76
C THR A 140 -17.52 -7.88 19.00
N ASP A 141 -17.60 -7.23 20.16
CA ASP A 141 -17.54 -7.89 21.45
C ASP A 141 -18.92 -8.46 21.78
N VAL A 142 -19.08 -9.74 21.48
CA VAL A 142 -20.19 -10.58 21.94
C VAL A 142 -19.75 -11.17 23.28
N SER A 143 -19.70 -10.34 24.32
CA SER A 143 -19.46 -10.84 25.67
C SER A 143 -20.73 -10.76 26.50
N ALA A 144 -21.32 -11.93 26.69
CA ALA A 144 -22.41 -12.20 27.61
C ALA A 144 -22.09 -11.62 28.98
N ARG A 145 -22.85 -10.61 29.39
CA ARG A 145 -22.89 -10.13 30.77
C ARG A 145 -24.27 -10.45 31.32
N GLU A 146 -24.33 -11.52 32.10
CA GLU A 146 -25.39 -11.80 33.05
C GLU A 146 -25.66 -10.53 33.87
N THR A 147 -26.83 -9.95 33.67
CA THR A 147 -27.36 -8.89 34.52
C THR A 147 -28.54 -9.48 35.28
N ASN A 148 -28.31 -9.62 36.58
CA ASN A 148 -29.33 -9.98 37.55
C ASN A 148 -30.47 -8.94 37.54
N GLY A 149 -31.68 -9.49 37.51
CA GLY A 149 -33.01 -8.92 37.77
C GLY A 149 -33.13 -7.43 38.10
N THR A 150 -33.90 -6.73 37.26
CA THR A 150 -34.76 -5.63 37.70
C THR A 150 -36.10 -5.74 36.94
N PRO A 151 -37.24 -5.87 37.63
CA PRO A 151 -38.52 -6.16 36.98
C PRO A 151 -39.16 -4.93 36.33
N VAL A 152 -39.44 -5.10 35.04
CA VAL A 152 -40.66 -4.72 34.31
C VAL A 152 -41.41 -3.47 34.79
N SER A 153 -41.33 -2.41 33.99
CA SER A 153 -42.47 -1.49 33.78
C SER A 153 -42.70 -1.34 32.27
N ARG A 154 -43.72 -2.08 31.80
CA ARG A 154 -44.28 -1.99 30.45
C ARG A 154 -44.88 -0.60 30.25
N SER A 155 -44.26 0.21 29.39
CA SER A 155 -44.93 1.36 28.80
C SER A 155 -45.33 1.02 27.36
N SER A 156 -46.62 1.16 27.08
CA SER A 156 -47.30 0.85 25.82
C SER A 156 -46.69 1.54 24.61
N PRO A 157 -46.71 0.91 23.42
CA PRO A 157 -46.51 1.61 22.15
C PRO A 157 -47.75 2.45 21.79
N PRO A 158 -47.59 3.63 21.17
CA PRO A 158 -48.70 4.45 20.69
C PRO A 158 -49.38 3.85 19.44
N PRO A 159 -50.64 4.25 19.15
CA PRO A 159 -51.45 3.69 18.08
C PRO A 159 -50.91 4.04 16.68
N VAL A 160 -50.91 3.03 15.82
CA VAL A 160 -50.54 3.09 14.40
C VAL A 160 -51.59 3.90 13.64
N ALA A 161 -51.16 5.00 13.01
CA ALA A 161 -51.99 5.76 12.08
C ALA A 161 -52.15 5.00 10.74
N PRO A 162 -53.33 5.05 10.09
CA PRO A 162 -53.57 4.38 8.82
C PRO A 162 -52.82 5.08 7.67
N VAL A 163 -51.98 4.31 6.97
CA VAL A 163 -51.26 4.76 5.77
C VAL A 163 -52.23 4.77 4.58
N PRO A 164 -52.35 5.87 3.81
CA PRO A 164 -53.22 5.94 2.65
C PRO A 164 -52.69 5.07 1.48
N ALA A 165 -53.63 4.42 0.79
CA ALA A 165 -53.39 3.59 -0.37
C ALA A 165 -52.81 4.39 -1.54
N PHE A 166 -51.65 3.98 -2.05
CA PHE A 166 -51.09 4.47 -3.30
C PHE A 166 -51.72 3.74 -4.50
N PRO A 167 -52.03 4.45 -5.61
CA PRO A 167 -52.53 3.81 -6.83
C PRO A 167 -51.42 3.06 -7.59
N PRO A 168 -51.78 2.03 -8.39
CA PRO A 168 -50.81 1.24 -9.15
C PRO A 168 -50.22 2.04 -10.33
N VAL A 169 -48.89 2.04 -10.43
CA VAL A 169 -48.13 2.62 -11.55
C VAL A 169 -48.06 1.61 -12.70
N PRO A 170 -48.27 2.02 -13.97
CA PRO A 170 -48.25 1.13 -15.11
C PRO A 170 -46.84 0.65 -15.47
N THR A 171 -46.72 -0.66 -15.62
CA THR A 171 -45.58 -1.38 -16.18
C THR A 171 -45.40 -1.04 -17.66
N HIS A 172 -44.34 -0.31 -18.00
CA HIS A 172 -43.81 -0.25 -19.37
C HIS A 172 -42.44 -0.92 -19.41
N ALA A 173 -42.40 -2.08 -20.07
CA ALA A 173 -41.18 -2.79 -20.42
C ALA A 173 -40.47 -2.12 -21.61
N PRO A 174 -39.17 -1.79 -21.53
CA PRO A 174 -38.41 -1.42 -22.71
C PRO A 174 -37.78 -2.67 -23.33
N GLN A 175 -38.06 -2.84 -24.62
CA GLN A 175 -37.41 -3.81 -25.50
C GLN A 175 -35.94 -3.45 -25.69
N VAL A 176 -35.04 -4.42 -25.53
CA VAL A 176 -33.62 -4.25 -25.85
C VAL A 176 -33.33 -4.90 -27.21
N PRO A 177 -32.81 -4.17 -28.20
CA PRO A 177 -32.39 -4.75 -29.47
C PRO A 177 -31.04 -5.44 -29.34
N THR A 178 -30.99 -6.70 -29.77
CA THR A 178 -29.79 -7.50 -30.02
C THR A 178 -28.92 -6.81 -31.07
N ARG A 179 -27.70 -6.38 -30.70
CA ARG A 179 -26.68 -5.96 -31.66
C ARG A 179 -25.35 -6.64 -31.34
N VAL A 180 -24.97 -7.56 -32.22
CA VAL A 180 -23.70 -8.28 -32.23
C VAL A 180 -22.62 -7.37 -32.84
N PRO A 181 -21.43 -7.21 -32.24
CA PRO A 181 -20.27 -6.69 -32.96
C PRO A 181 -19.32 -7.80 -33.39
N GLN A 182 -18.86 -7.62 -34.62
CA GLN A 182 -17.95 -8.45 -35.38
C GLN A 182 -16.53 -8.52 -34.78
N VAL A 183 -15.91 -9.66 -35.01
CA VAL A 183 -14.49 -9.94 -34.85
C VAL A 183 -13.68 -9.16 -35.90
N SER A 184 -12.63 -8.46 -35.47
CA SER A 184 -11.51 -8.02 -36.31
C SER A 184 -10.24 -8.06 -35.44
N SER A 185 -9.39 -9.07 -35.59
CA SER A 185 -8.23 -9.09 -36.49
C SER A 185 -7.01 -8.35 -35.95
N ARG A 186 -6.07 -9.15 -35.41
CA ARG A 186 -4.65 -9.20 -35.83
C ARG A 186 -3.85 -7.89 -35.73
N VAL A 187 -3.07 -7.75 -34.65
CA VAL A 187 -1.89 -6.88 -34.60
C VAL A 187 -0.67 -7.74 -34.30
N SER A 188 0.25 -7.75 -35.26
CA SER A 188 1.59 -8.31 -35.15
C SER A 188 2.41 -7.48 -34.16
N HIS A 189 3.06 -8.14 -33.20
CA HIS A 189 4.13 -7.54 -32.42
C HIS A 189 5.47 -8.15 -32.83
N GLU A 190 6.27 -7.29 -33.42
CA GLU A 190 7.66 -7.43 -33.83
C GLU A 190 8.55 -7.57 -32.59
N ALA A 191 9.37 -8.62 -32.54
CA ALA A 191 10.27 -8.91 -31.42
C ALA A 191 11.61 -8.16 -31.59
N PRO A 192 12.23 -7.67 -30.50
CA PRO A 192 13.53 -7.00 -30.59
C PRO A 192 14.67 -8.02 -30.72
N ASN A 193 15.46 -7.82 -31.77
CA ASN A 193 16.65 -8.57 -32.13
C ASN A 193 17.82 -8.22 -31.18
N VAL A 194 18.02 -9.01 -30.12
CA VAL A 194 19.18 -8.91 -29.23
C VAL A 194 20.32 -9.73 -29.83
N ARG A 195 21.26 -9.02 -30.48
CA ARG A 195 22.54 -9.56 -30.95
C ARG A 195 23.42 -9.92 -29.74
N GLN A 196 23.53 -11.21 -29.42
CA GLN A 196 24.64 -11.71 -28.61
C GLN A 196 25.82 -12.03 -29.52
N GLY A 197 26.93 -11.33 -29.29
CA GLY A 197 28.19 -11.53 -29.99
C GLY A 197 28.87 -12.82 -29.54
N THR A 198 28.99 -13.77 -30.45
CA THR A 198 29.85 -14.95 -30.33
C THR A 198 31.31 -14.53 -30.52
N PRO A 199 32.25 -14.96 -29.65
CA PRO A 199 33.67 -14.70 -29.86
C PRO A 199 34.22 -15.56 -31.02
N PRO A 200 35.20 -15.05 -31.81
CA PRO A 200 35.76 -15.78 -32.94
C PRO A 200 36.69 -16.91 -32.47
N ALA A 201 36.54 -18.08 -33.09
CA ALA A 201 37.41 -19.23 -32.91
C ALA A 201 38.81 -19.01 -33.52
N PRO A 202 39.89 -19.58 -32.95
CA PRO A 202 41.24 -19.45 -33.48
C PRO A 202 41.43 -20.26 -34.78
N ALA A 203 42.13 -19.64 -35.73
CA ALA A 203 42.42 -20.19 -37.05
C ALA A 203 43.26 -21.50 -37.00
N PRO A 204 42.98 -22.49 -37.86
CA PRO A 204 43.80 -23.68 -37.96
C PRO A 204 45.15 -23.36 -38.63
N MET A 205 46.22 -23.83 -38.00
CA MET A 205 47.59 -23.74 -38.50
C MET A 205 47.73 -24.49 -39.83
N ASN A 206 48.16 -23.72 -40.82
CA ASN A 206 48.63 -24.18 -42.12
C ASN A 206 49.93 -24.99 -41.95
N ARG A 207 49.86 -26.31 -42.14
CA ARG A 207 51.03 -27.19 -42.22
C ARG A 207 51.37 -27.46 -43.68
N ASN A 208 52.56 -26.99 -44.03
CA ASN A 208 53.30 -27.17 -45.28
C ASN A 208 53.37 -28.66 -45.72
N PRO A 209 53.10 -29.00 -46.98
CA PRO A 209 53.34 -30.34 -47.50
C PRO A 209 54.83 -30.52 -47.89
N GLY A 210 55.44 -31.60 -47.38
CA GLY A 210 56.77 -32.04 -47.81
C GLY A 210 56.75 -32.71 -49.20
N PRO A 211 57.92 -32.84 -49.85
CA PRO A 211 58.05 -33.32 -51.22
C PRO A 211 57.85 -34.85 -51.30
N THR A 212 56.90 -35.28 -52.14
CA THR A 212 56.63 -36.68 -52.44
C THR A 212 57.63 -37.28 -53.45
N PRO A 213 58.15 -38.49 -53.23
CA PRO A 213 58.92 -39.24 -54.23
C PRO A 213 58.02 -40.03 -55.20
N GLY A 214 58.41 -40.04 -56.48
CA GLY A 214 58.34 -41.16 -57.44
C GLY A 214 56.97 -41.80 -57.77
N PRO A 215 56.60 -41.94 -59.06
CA PRO A 215 55.37 -42.62 -59.45
C PRO A 215 55.53 -44.14 -59.34
N THR A 216 54.88 -44.74 -58.34
CA THR A 216 54.58 -46.19 -58.33
C THR A 216 53.30 -46.46 -59.14
N PRO A 217 53.25 -47.57 -59.90
CA PRO A 217 52.09 -47.93 -60.71
C PRO A 217 50.88 -48.24 -59.82
N VAL A 218 49.80 -47.50 -60.08
CA VAL A 218 48.53 -47.53 -59.34
C VAL A 218 47.84 -48.89 -59.57
N PRO A 219 47.56 -49.68 -58.52
CA PRO A 219 46.72 -50.87 -58.65
C PRO A 219 45.28 -50.46 -59.04
N PRO A 220 44.57 -51.29 -59.82
CA PRO A 220 43.20 -51.00 -60.24
C PRO A 220 42.31 -50.73 -59.02
N PRO A 221 41.46 -49.69 -59.06
CA PRO A 221 40.66 -49.31 -57.92
C PRO A 221 39.78 -50.49 -57.47
N PRO A 222 39.72 -50.78 -56.15
CA PRO A 222 38.77 -51.77 -55.66
C PRO A 222 37.37 -51.36 -56.13
N PHE A 223 36.61 -52.34 -56.64
CA PHE A 223 35.24 -52.18 -57.12
C PHE A 223 34.48 -51.27 -56.14
N GLN A 224 34.30 -50.00 -56.53
CA GLN A 224 33.54 -49.07 -55.73
C GLN A 224 32.10 -49.56 -55.83
N PRO A 225 31.45 -49.92 -54.70
CA PRO A 225 30.04 -50.24 -54.74
C PRO A 225 29.33 -49.05 -55.40
N PRO A 226 28.30 -49.29 -56.23
CA PRO A 226 27.61 -48.22 -56.94
C PRO A 226 27.21 -47.15 -55.94
N TYR A 227 27.74 -45.92 -56.13
CA TYR A 227 27.39 -44.77 -55.31
C TYR A 227 25.89 -44.60 -55.37
N HIS A 228 25.21 -45.08 -54.33
CA HIS A 228 23.78 -44.92 -54.18
C HIS A 228 23.57 -43.45 -53.82
N TYR A 229 23.45 -42.60 -54.84
CA TYR A 229 23.04 -41.22 -54.63
C TYR A 229 21.66 -41.28 -54.00
N PRO A 230 21.49 -40.80 -52.75
CA PRO A 230 20.18 -40.78 -52.14
C PRO A 230 19.28 -39.96 -53.05
N SER A 231 18.16 -40.56 -53.46
CA SER A 231 17.15 -39.89 -54.28
C SER A 231 16.89 -38.48 -53.70
N PRO A 232 16.77 -37.42 -54.53
CA PRO A 232 16.46 -36.07 -54.08
C PRO A 232 15.23 -36.01 -53.16
N GLU A 233 14.27 -36.93 -53.35
CA GLU A 233 13.10 -37.10 -52.50
C GLU A 233 13.46 -37.51 -51.06
N TYR A 234 14.47 -38.36 -50.88
CA TYR A 234 14.96 -38.76 -49.56
C TYR A 234 15.63 -37.60 -48.83
N GLN A 235 16.41 -36.76 -49.54
CA GLN A 235 17.01 -35.57 -48.95
C GLN A 235 15.95 -34.57 -48.48
N LEU A 236 14.90 -34.36 -49.27
CA LEU A 236 13.77 -33.49 -48.88
C LEU A 236 13.04 -34.04 -47.65
N MET A 237 12.77 -35.35 -47.61
CA MET A 237 12.15 -35.99 -46.47
C MET A 237 13.02 -35.88 -45.20
N GLU A 238 14.34 -36.01 -45.34
CA GLU A 238 15.26 -35.87 -44.20
C GLU A 238 15.31 -34.43 -43.69
N MET A 239 15.32 -33.44 -44.58
CA MET A 239 15.19 -32.02 -44.18
C MET A 239 13.86 -31.75 -43.46
N LEU A 240 12.75 -32.31 -43.95
CA LEU A 240 11.45 -32.15 -43.31
C LEU A 240 11.42 -32.79 -41.91
N LYS A 241 12.00 -33.99 -41.75
CA LYS A 241 12.14 -34.63 -40.43
C LYS A 241 12.98 -33.78 -39.47
N MET A 242 14.12 -33.26 -39.93
CA MET A 242 14.96 -32.38 -39.13
C MET A 242 14.22 -31.11 -38.71
N SER A 243 13.45 -30.49 -39.61
CA SER A 243 12.63 -29.32 -39.29
C SER A 243 11.53 -29.62 -38.26
N ILE A 244 10.86 -30.77 -38.37
CA ILE A 244 9.84 -31.19 -37.40
C ILE A 244 10.45 -31.49 -36.03
N LEU A 245 11.62 -32.14 -35.99
CA LEU A 245 12.33 -32.40 -34.73
C LEU A 245 12.76 -31.09 -34.07
N GLN A 246 13.32 -30.16 -34.85
CA GLN A 246 13.70 -28.84 -34.35
C GLN A 246 12.49 -28.07 -33.80
N ALA A 247 11.37 -28.05 -34.52
CA ALA A 247 10.15 -27.39 -34.04
C ALA A 247 9.61 -28.00 -32.74
N LYS A 248 9.75 -29.33 -32.55
CA LYS A 248 9.38 -30.01 -31.30
C LYS A 248 10.32 -29.67 -30.15
N GLU A 249 11.62 -29.55 -30.42
CA GLU A 249 12.61 -29.11 -29.42
C GLU A 249 12.36 -27.67 -28.99
N ASP A 250 12.10 -26.77 -29.94
CA ASP A 250 11.75 -25.38 -29.66
C ASP A 250 10.47 -25.27 -28.82
N GLU A 251 9.46 -26.08 -29.13
CA GLU A 251 8.21 -26.10 -28.36
C GLU A 251 8.44 -26.65 -26.94
N ARG A 252 9.31 -27.66 -26.77
CA ARG A 252 9.69 -28.15 -25.44
C ARG A 252 10.44 -27.08 -24.66
N LEU A 253 11.38 -26.39 -25.30
CA LEU A 253 12.16 -25.31 -24.69
C LEU A 253 11.23 -24.17 -24.25
N ARG A 254 10.28 -23.73 -25.09
CA ARG A 254 9.29 -22.70 -24.72
C ARG A 254 8.45 -23.10 -23.51
N ARG A 255 8.04 -24.38 -23.41
CA ARG A 255 7.31 -24.89 -22.23
C ARG A 255 8.18 -24.96 -20.98
N GLU A 256 9.48 -25.20 -21.11
CA GLU A 256 10.44 -25.18 -20.01
C GLU A 256 10.71 -23.75 -19.54
N GLU A 257 10.92 -22.82 -20.46
CA GLU A 257 11.07 -21.38 -20.17
C GLU A 257 9.81 -20.83 -19.49
N GLU A 258 8.61 -21.19 -19.94
CA GLU A 258 7.37 -20.73 -19.30
C GLU A 258 7.22 -21.30 -17.87
N ARG A 259 7.63 -22.54 -17.64
CA ARG A 259 7.66 -23.14 -16.29
C ARG A 259 8.67 -22.44 -15.39
N ALA A 260 9.87 -22.18 -15.92
CA ALA A 260 10.93 -21.47 -15.22
C ALA A 260 10.50 -20.03 -14.88
N TRP A 261 9.86 -19.33 -15.82
CA TRP A 261 9.31 -18.00 -15.62
C TRP A 261 8.26 -17.97 -14.51
N ARG A 262 7.28 -18.90 -14.55
CA ARG A 262 6.26 -19.01 -13.49
C ARG A 262 6.86 -19.35 -12.12
N GLU A 263 7.94 -20.13 -12.08
CA GLU A 263 8.64 -20.43 -10.83
C GLU A 263 9.44 -19.23 -10.32
N GLU A 264 10.10 -18.48 -11.20
CA GLU A 264 10.81 -17.26 -10.84
C GLU A 264 9.84 -16.18 -10.35
N GLU A 265 8.68 -16.04 -10.99
CA GLU A 265 7.60 -15.14 -10.56
C GLU A 265 7.09 -15.51 -9.17
N ARG A 266 6.85 -16.80 -8.90
CA ARG A 266 6.52 -17.28 -7.55
C ARG A 266 7.62 -16.92 -6.54
N ARG A 267 8.89 -17.18 -6.86
CA ARG A 267 10.02 -16.81 -5.98
C ARG A 267 10.12 -15.32 -5.74
N ARG A 268 9.82 -14.49 -6.75
CA ARG A 268 9.80 -13.03 -6.61
C ARG A 268 8.67 -12.59 -5.68
N TRP A 269 7.50 -13.21 -5.82
CA TRP A 269 6.36 -12.98 -4.95
C TRP A 269 6.64 -13.43 -3.51
N ASP A 270 7.25 -14.60 -3.31
CA ASP A 270 7.66 -15.09 -1.99
C ASP A 270 8.67 -14.14 -1.32
N ARG A 271 9.68 -13.66 -2.06
CA ARG A 271 10.64 -12.67 -1.53
C ARG A 271 9.96 -11.36 -1.15
N TRP A 272 9.04 -10.89 -1.99
CA TRP A 272 8.28 -9.68 -1.72
C TRP A 272 7.40 -9.85 -0.47
N GLN A 273 6.74 -11.00 -0.33
CA GLN A 273 5.94 -11.31 0.86
C GLN A 273 6.81 -11.37 2.12
N GLN A 274 7.97 -12.02 2.07
CA GLN A 274 8.91 -12.09 3.19
C GLN A 274 9.39 -10.70 3.61
N GLN A 275 9.79 -9.85 2.66
CA GLN A 275 10.19 -8.47 2.96
C GLN A 275 9.07 -7.67 3.61
N TRP A 276 7.84 -7.85 3.13
CA TRP A 276 6.68 -7.16 3.68
C TRP A 276 6.35 -7.61 5.11
N GLU A 277 6.43 -8.93 5.39
CA GLU A 277 6.25 -9.46 6.74
C GLU A 277 7.36 -9.01 7.69
N GLU A 278 8.60 -8.93 7.22
CA GLU A 278 9.74 -8.43 7.97
C GLU A 278 9.58 -6.93 8.28
N GLU A 279 9.20 -6.11 7.30
CA GLU A 279 8.93 -4.68 7.49
C GLU A 279 7.81 -4.47 8.52
N ARG A 280 6.72 -5.26 8.43
CA ARG A 280 5.64 -5.21 9.42
C ARG A 280 6.11 -5.58 10.83
N ARG A 281 6.99 -6.58 10.93
CA ARG A 281 7.59 -7.00 12.20
C ARG A 281 8.48 -5.91 12.78
N GLN A 282 9.31 -5.29 11.95
CA GLN A 282 10.16 -4.15 12.35
C GLN A 282 9.31 -2.99 12.87
N ARG A 283 8.26 -2.58 12.15
CA ARG A 283 7.33 -1.52 12.61
C ARG A 283 6.60 -1.89 13.91
N HIS A 284 6.41 -3.17 14.19
CA HIS A 284 5.82 -3.60 15.47
C HIS A 284 6.85 -3.54 16.61
N GLU A 285 8.05 -4.03 16.36
CA GLU A 285 9.17 -4.00 17.30
C GLU A 285 9.58 -2.57 17.65
N GLU A 286 9.64 -1.67 16.67
CA GLU A 286 9.90 -0.23 16.88
C GLU A 286 8.84 0.41 17.79
N ARG A 287 7.55 0.09 17.58
CA ARG A 287 6.47 0.60 18.44
C ARG A 287 6.54 0.04 19.87
N GLU A 288 6.98 -1.20 20.04
CA GLU A 288 7.23 -1.79 21.38
C GLU A 288 8.44 -1.14 22.05
N GLU A 289 9.52 -0.92 21.31
CA GLU A 289 10.71 -0.24 21.83
C GLU A 289 10.42 1.20 22.21
N GLU A 290 9.61 1.92 21.42
CA GLU A 290 9.15 3.26 21.76
C GLU A 290 8.28 3.25 23.04
N ARG A 291 7.40 2.25 23.20
CA ARG A 291 6.64 2.06 24.45
C ARG A 291 7.56 1.81 25.64
N ARG A 292 8.57 0.96 25.47
CA ARG A 292 9.59 0.66 26.49
C ARG A 292 10.36 1.92 26.86
N ARG A 293 10.83 2.69 25.88
CA ARG A 293 11.54 3.96 26.08
C ARG A 293 10.70 4.98 26.84
N ARG A 294 9.42 5.15 26.48
CA ARG A 294 8.49 6.03 27.22
C ARG A 294 8.21 5.53 28.63
N GLN A 295 8.26 4.22 28.87
CA GLN A 295 8.11 3.67 30.22
C GLN A 295 9.36 3.93 31.07
N GLU A 296 10.55 3.65 30.53
CA GLU A 296 11.83 3.94 31.18
C GLU A 296 11.98 5.44 31.49
N GLU A 297 11.58 6.31 30.57
CA GLU A 297 11.59 7.76 30.79
C GLU A 297 10.67 8.18 31.95
N ARG A 298 9.46 7.62 32.02
CA ARG A 298 8.52 7.86 33.14
C ARG A 298 9.06 7.31 34.46
N GLU A 299 9.76 6.19 34.45
CA GLU A 299 10.42 5.63 35.63
C GLU A 299 11.60 6.49 36.08
N ALA A 300 12.42 6.97 35.14
CA ALA A 300 13.51 7.89 35.41
C ALA A 300 13.00 9.25 35.93
N GLU A 301 11.88 9.74 35.43
CA GLU A 301 11.22 10.94 35.95
C GLU A 301 10.68 10.72 37.36
N ARG A 302 10.01 9.58 37.62
CA ARG A 302 9.57 9.20 38.97
C ARG A 302 10.73 9.15 39.96
N TYR A 303 11.83 8.52 39.58
CA TYR A 303 13.03 8.44 40.42
C TYR A 303 13.63 9.82 40.71
N ARG A 304 13.73 10.70 39.70
CA ARG A 304 14.16 12.09 39.88
C ARG A 304 13.24 12.86 40.84
N TRP A 305 11.94 12.64 40.76
CA TRP A 305 10.96 13.28 41.63
C TRP A 305 11.06 12.78 43.07
N GLU A 306 11.26 11.48 43.26
CA GLU A 306 11.49 10.89 44.59
C GLU A 306 12.77 11.44 45.22
N GLN A 307 13.86 11.53 44.45
CA GLN A 307 15.11 12.11 44.91
C GLN A 307 14.94 13.57 45.34
N PHE A 308 14.26 14.38 44.51
CA PHE A 308 13.94 15.77 44.86
C PHE A 308 13.13 15.86 46.16
N ARG A 309 12.15 14.96 46.35
CA ARG A 309 11.35 14.90 47.58
C ARG A 309 12.20 14.57 48.82
N PHE A 310 13.15 13.65 48.70
CA PHE A 310 14.08 13.32 49.79
C PHE A 310 14.99 14.50 50.15
N ASP A 311 15.56 15.18 49.15
CA ASP A 311 16.42 16.34 49.37
C ASP A 311 15.66 17.50 50.01
N ASP A 312 14.42 17.74 49.59
CA ASP A 312 13.56 18.77 50.18
C ASP A 312 13.22 18.46 51.64
N GLN A 313 12.91 17.19 51.94
CA GLN A 313 12.67 16.75 53.32
C GLN A 313 13.91 16.94 54.20
N ALA A 314 15.09 16.55 53.72
CA ALA A 314 16.34 16.75 54.42
C ALA A 314 16.61 18.24 54.72
N ARG A 315 16.34 19.14 53.76
CA ARG A 315 16.45 20.59 53.99
C ARG A 315 15.47 21.10 55.05
N ARG A 316 14.23 20.62 55.06
CA ARG A 316 13.26 20.99 56.10
C ARG A 316 13.70 20.51 57.48
N ASP A 317 14.21 19.28 57.58
CA ASP A 317 14.70 18.72 58.83
C ASP A 317 15.92 19.50 59.35
N GLU A 318 16.84 19.90 58.46
CA GLU A 318 17.96 20.79 58.80
C GLU A 318 17.48 22.16 59.28
N GLN A 319 16.53 22.79 58.59
CA GLN A 319 15.97 24.08 59.00
C GLN A 319 15.27 23.97 60.35
N HIS A 320 14.49 22.90 60.57
CA HIS A 320 13.84 22.63 61.85
C HIS A 320 14.87 22.44 62.97
N ASN A 321 15.94 21.67 62.74
CA ASN A 321 17.02 21.48 63.69
C ASN A 321 17.75 22.80 64.01
N ARG A 322 18.09 23.59 62.99
CA ARG A 322 18.68 24.94 63.18
C ARG A 322 17.76 25.84 63.99
N PHE A 323 16.46 25.80 63.74
CA PHE A 323 15.46 26.55 64.49
C PHE A 323 15.41 26.13 65.96
N MET A 324 15.38 24.82 66.24
CA MET A 324 15.40 24.28 67.61
C MET A 324 16.69 24.66 68.36
N GLN A 325 17.86 24.61 67.70
CA GLN A 325 19.13 25.06 68.27
C GLN A 325 19.10 26.56 68.61
N ALA A 326 18.59 27.40 67.71
CA ALA A 326 18.45 28.83 67.96
C ALA A 326 17.49 29.12 69.12
N MET A 327 16.39 28.38 69.22
CA MET A 327 15.42 28.50 70.31
C MET A 327 16.05 28.12 71.67
N LEU A 328 16.75 26.99 71.74
CA LEU A 328 17.47 26.57 72.95
C LEU A 328 18.51 27.60 73.39
N LEU A 329 19.25 28.20 72.44
CA LEU A 329 20.22 29.25 72.74
C LEU A 329 19.56 30.52 73.30
N MET A 330 18.38 30.90 72.81
CA MET A 330 17.62 32.04 73.34
C MET A 330 17.06 31.78 74.74
N MET A 331 16.54 30.57 74.99
CA MET A 331 16.02 30.19 76.31
C MET A 331 17.13 30.08 77.36
N GLY A 332 18.30 29.56 76.99
CA GLY A 332 19.46 29.51 77.88
C GLY A 332 19.90 30.90 78.36
N LYS A 333 19.93 31.88 77.45
CA LYS A 333 20.27 33.28 77.79
C LYS A 333 19.29 33.91 78.79
N GLN A 334 17.99 33.57 78.72
CA GLN A 334 17.03 34.09 79.68
C GLN A 334 17.26 33.54 81.09
N MET A 335 17.63 32.26 81.22
CA MET A 335 17.93 31.63 82.51
C MET A 335 19.15 32.26 83.20
N ASP A 336 20.19 32.60 82.44
CA ASP A 336 21.39 33.26 82.98
C ASP A 336 21.09 34.68 83.48
N THR A 337 20.24 35.44 82.76
CA THR A 337 19.86 36.80 83.18
C THR A 337 19.04 36.85 84.47
N THR A 338 18.32 35.78 84.80
CA THR A 338 17.59 35.69 86.08
C THR A 338 18.46 35.29 87.27
N ARG A 339 19.69 34.82 87.05
CA ARG A 339 20.61 34.40 88.13
C ARG A 339 21.55 35.53 88.61
N GLU A 340 21.69 36.59 87.81
CA GLU A 340 22.50 37.78 88.14
C GLU A 340 21.70 38.93 88.80
N ARG A 341 20.41 38.72 89.07
CA ARG A 341 19.60 39.54 89.99
C ARG A 341 19.35 38.76 91.27
#